data_AF-A0A2E6LUP0-F1
#
_entry.id   AF-A0A2E6LUP0-F1
#
_cell.length_a   1.000
_cell.length_b   1.000
_cell.length_c   1.000
_cell.angle_alpha   90.00
_cell.angle_beta   90.00
_cell.angle_gamma   90.00
#
_symmetry.space_group_name_H-M   'P 1'
#
loop_
_entity.id
_entity.type
_entity.pdbx_description
1 polymer ?
#
loop_
_entity_poly.entity_id
_entity_poly.type
_entity_poly.pdbx_seq_one_letter_code
_entity_poly.pdbx_strand_id
1 'polypeptide(L)'
;MNQLKSILELRIVKLSISIWFLTMLIWLASFVMTHYQYEFCKPWVNIDCFNVVLTQLSFPSWTTAVVSGFVALIALNHRSEQTNQQIVESNRLNNFNIHIKHREEFIKYINQRTYSYLSIEKTGHALYQLHFPNSVNGDIRLSDDIKNELHEIACDMVSWFNGLQEKSYAQSKEALKLNFEKRLSRIGFKFDISKAHDNGMLKYAGGRPQASWKSVMSIPLRMIKDLDYVTAFSSESDDWKFKKDQLQGLLKFKEFKSPTRPDNREMIIESEDKGMTPEQFEFILGQPFNK
;
A
#
# COMPACT_ATOMS: atom_id res chain seq x y z
N MET A 1 12.59 0.43 23.79
CA MET A 1 11.42 -0.38 24.18
C MET A 1 11.16 -0.13 25.65
N ASN A 2 10.20 0.72 25.98
CA ASN A 2 9.76 0.86 27.36
C ASN A 2 8.97 -0.40 27.69
N GLN A 3 9.47 -1.21 28.62
CA GLN A 3 8.71 -2.34 29.10
C GLN A 3 7.41 -1.82 29.69
N LEU A 4 6.31 -2.29 29.10
CA LEU A 4 4.96 -2.10 29.59
C LEU A 4 4.89 -2.62 31.02
N LYS A 5 5.04 -1.70 31.98
CA LYS A 5 5.07 -2.03 33.41
C LYS A 5 3.77 -2.73 33.78
N SER A 6 3.89 -3.76 34.63
CA SER A 6 2.72 -4.50 35.11
C SER A 6 1.77 -3.55 35.85
N ILE A 7 0.46 -3.82 35.80
CA ILE A 7 -0.57 -3.03 36.50
C ILE A 7 -0.25 -2.94 38.01
N LEU A 8 0.33 -3.99 38.57
CA LEU A 8 0.76 -4.06 39.97
C LEU A 8 1.94 -3.13 40.29
N GLU A 9 2.66 -2.61 39.29
CA GLU A 9 3.73 -1.64 39.49
C GLU A 9 3.22 -0.21 39.63
N LEU A 10 1.98 0.08 39.22
CA LEU A 10 1.43 1.42 39.37
C LEU A 10 1.33 1.78 40.86
N ARG A 11 1.93 2.93 41.20
CA ARG A 11 1.97 3.46 42.57
C ARG A 11 0.57 3.61 43.16
N ILE A 12 -0.39 4.02 42.33
CA ILE A 12 -1.79 4.20 42.73
C ILE A 12 -2.43 2.85 43.10
N VAL A 13 -2.19 1.80 42.32
CA VAL A 13 -2.72 0.44 42.59
C VAL A 13 -2.10 -0.13 43.86
N LYS A 14 -0.79 0.04 44.06
CA LYS A 14 -0.10 -0.39 45.30
C LYS A 14 -0.67 0.34 46.52
N LEU A 15 -0.87 1.65 46.42
CA LEU A 15 -1.45 2.46 47.49
C LEU A 15 -2.90 2.04 47.79
N SER A 16 -3.75 1.85 46.77
CA SER A 16 -5.14 1.45 46.98
C SER A 16 -5.26 0.08 47.64
N ILE A 17 -4.45 -0.89 47.21
CA ILE A 17 -4.39 -2.22 47.83
C ILE A 17 -3.91 -2.11 49.28
N SER A 18 -2.83 -1.37 49.53
CA SER A 18 -2.28 -1.18 50.89
C SER A 18 -3.26 -0.50 51.84
N ILE A 19 -3.96 0.55 51.39
CA ILE A 19 -4.98 1.25 52.17
C ILE A 19 -6.12 0.29 52.50
N TRP A 20 -6.59 -0.49 51.52
CA TRP A 20 -7.66 -1.45 51.73
C TRP A 20 -7.30 -2.52 52.76
N PHE A 21 -6.10 -3.10 52.67
CA PHE A 21 -5.61 -4.06 53.69
C PHE A 21 -5.56 -3.45 55.09
N LEU A 22 -5.08 -2.20 55.23
CA LEU A 22 -5.07 -1.50 56.51
C LEU A 22 -6.49 -1.29 57.05
N THR A 23 -7.44 -0.89 56.20
CA THR A 23 -8.85 -0.71 56.64
C THR A 23 -9.49 -2.02 57.10
N MET A 24 -9.22 -3.14 56.42
CA MET A 24 -9.70 -4.47 56.83
C MET A 24 -9.08 -4.91 58.17
N LEU A 25 -7.81 -4.60 58.39
CA LEU A 25 -7.11 -4.95 59.64
C LEU A 25 -7.64 -4.14 60.83
N ILE A 26 -7.87 -2.84 60.64
CA ILE A 26 -8.49 -1.97 61.64
C ILE A 26 -9.91 -2.44 61.96
N TRP A 27 -10.70 -2.78 60.94
CA TRP A 27 -12.06 -3.30 61.11
C TRP A 27 -12.05 -4.61 61.91
N LEU A 28 -11.17 -5.55 61.54
CA LEU A 28 -11.04 -6.83 62.24
C LEU A 28 -10.62 -6.65 63.71
N ALA A 29 -9.65 -5.77 63.98
CA ALA A 29 -9.22 -5.46 65.34
C ALA A 29 -10.35 -4.83 66.17
N SER A 30 -11.09 -3.87 65.58
CA SER A 30 -12.24 -3.23 66.22
C SER A 30 -13.36 -4.24 66.49
N PHE A 31 -13.61 -5.16 65.56
CA PHE A 31 -14.58 -6.23 65.70
C PHE A 31 -14.23 -7.15 66.88
N VAL A 32 -12.99 -7.63 66.93
CA VAL A 32 -12.50 -8.48 68.03
C VAL A 32 -12.61 -7.74 69.36
N MET A 33 -12.15 -6.49 69.46
CA MET A 33 -12.16 -5.73 70.71
C MET A 33 -13.56 -5.43 71.25
N THR A 34 -14.53 -5.18 70.36
CA THR A 34 -15.93 -4.89 70.76
C THR A 34 -16.71 -6.14 71.12
N HIS A 35 -16.34 -7.31 70.58
CA HIS A 35 -17.08 -8.56 70.75
C HIS A 35 -16.37 -9.59 71.64
N TYR A 36 -15.18 -9.28 72.15
CA TYR A 36 -14.38 -10.17 73.02
C TYR A 36 -15.11 -10.55 74.33
N GLN A 37 -16.07 -9.75 74.77
CA GLN A 37 -16.84 -9.99 76.01
C GLN A 37 -18.18 -10.68 75.80
N TYR A 38 -18.62 -10.88 74.56
CA TYR A 38 -19.80 -11.70 74.28
C TYR A 38 -19.37 -13.16 74.27
N GLU A 39 -19.70 -13.91 75.33
CA GLU A 39 -19.68 -15.38 75.26
C GLU A 39 -20.34 -15.78 73.95
N PHE A 40 -19.57 -16.41 73.06
CA PHE A 40 -19.94 -16.73 71.68
C PHE A 40 -21.42 -17.17 71.61
N CYS A 41 -22.30 -16.25 71.23
CA CYS A 41 -23.66 -16.63 70.91
C CYS A 41 -23.54 -17.57 69.72
N LYS A 42 -23.81 -18.87 69.95
CA LYS A 42 -23.63 -19.91 68.93
C LYS A 42 -24.54 -19.56 67.76
N PRO A 43 -24.01 -19.06 66.62
CA PRO A 43 -24.84 -18.53 65.53
C PRO A 43 -25.75 -19.60 64.94
N TRP A 44 -25.34 -20.86 65.10
CA TRP A 44 -26.03 -22.06 64.67
C TRP A 44 -27.28 -22.41 65.49
N VAL A 45 -27.52 -21.74 66.61
CA VAL A 45 -28.61 -22.05 67.55
C VAL A 45 -29.62 -20.90 67.66
N ASN A 46 -29.22 -19.65 67.42
CA ASN A 46 -30.09 -18.47 67.53
C ASN A 46 -30.05 -17.62 66.25
N ILE A 47 -31.22 -17.47 65.61
CA ILE A 47 -31.44 -16.69 64.38
C ILE A 47 -31.03 -15.23 64.57
N ASP A 48 -31.26 -14.65 65.75
CA ASP A 48 -30.93 -13.25 66.02
C ASP A 48 -29.41 -13.02 65.99
N CYS A 49 -28.63 -13.98 66.51
CA CYS A 49 -27.17 -13.92 66.47
C CYS A 49 -26.62 -14.13 65.06
N PHE A 50 -27.28 -14.96 64.24
CA PHE A 50 -26.93 -15.11 62.83
C PHE A 50 -27.15 -13.81 62.04
N ASN A 51 -28.26 -13.10 62.29
CA ASN A 51 -28.54 -11.81 61.65
C ASN A 51 -27.51 -10.73 62.02
N VAL A 52 -27.06 -10.69 63.28
CA VAL A 52 -25.99 -9.76 63.70
C VAL A 52 -24.68 -10.03 62.93
N VAL A 53 -24.28 -11.30 62.80
CA VAL A 53 -23.09 -11.69 62.03
C VAL A 53 -23.21 -11.31 60.55
N LEU A 54 -24.37 -11.58 59.92
CA LEU A 54 -24.61 -11.20 58.53
C LEU A 54 -24.58 -9.69 58.32
N THR A 55 -25.19 -8.94 59.25
CA THR A 55 -25.19 -7.47 59.19
C THR A 55 -23.78 -6.92 59.32
N GLN A 56 -22.95 -7.53 60.17
CA GLN A 56 -21.55 -7.12 60.35
C GLN A 56 -20.66 -7.49 59.15
N LEU A 57 -20.89 -8.64 58.51
CA LEU A 57 -20.16 -9.04 57.30
C LEU A 57 -20.59 -8.26 56.04
N SER A 58 -21.80 -7.68 56.04
CA SER A 58 -22.31 -6.93 54.89
C SER A 58 -21.43 -5.74 54.50
N PHE A 59 -20.88 -5.03 55.49
CA PHE A 59 -20.01 -3.87 55.28
C PHE A 59 -18.67 -4.21 54.60
N PRO A 60 -17.85 -5.16 55.11
CA PRO A 60 -16.63 -5.56 54.42
C PRO A 60 -16.90 -6.20 53.05
N SER A 61 -17.99 -6.96 52.88
CA SER A 61 -18.36 -7.51 51.57
C SER A 61 -18.69 -6.42 50.55
N TRP A 62 -19.48 -5.41 50.93
CA TRP A 62 -19.83 -4.30 50.06
C TRP A 62 -18.62 -3.46 49.65
N THR A 63 -17.77 -3.10 50.62
CA THR A 63 -16.54 -2.33 50.33
C THR A 63 -15.58 -3.08 49.41
N THR A 64 -15.46 -4.41 49.58
CA THR A 64 -14.67 -5.26 48.68
C THR A 64 -15.21 -5.25 47.26
N ALA A 65 -16.54 -5.35 47.09
CA ALA A 65 -17.17 -5.32 45.77
C ALA A 65 -16.92 -3.98 45.04
N VAL A 66 -17.04 -2.87 45.76
CA VAL A 66 -16.79 -1.52 45.21
C VAL A 66 -15.32 -1.37 44.80
N VAL A 67 -14.38 -1.73 45.69
CA VAL A 67 -12.94 -1.63 45.39
C VAL A 67 -12.55 -2.55 44.23
N SER A 68 -13.11 -3.76 44.17
CA SER A 68 -12.91 -4.68 43.05
C SER A 68 -13.35 -4.06 41.71
N GLY A 69 -14.52 -3.39 41.69
CA GLY A 69 -15.00 -2.67 40.51
C GLY A 69 -14.07 -1.56 40.06
N PHE A 70 -13.54 -0.75 40.99
CA PHE A 70 -12.55 0.29 40.66
C PHE A 70 -11.25 -0.28 40.11
N VAL A 71 -10.71 -1.34 40.74
CA VAL A 71 -9.49 -2.00 40.27
C VAL A 71 -9.71 -2.60 38.88
N ALA A 72 -10.88 -3.20 38.62
CA ALA A 72 -11.23 -3.73 37.31
C ALA A 72 -11.27 -2.65 36.23
N LEU A 73 -11.87 -1.48 36.51
CA LEU A 73 -11.89 -0.34 35.59
C LEU A 73 -10.48 0.18 35.27
N ILE A 74 -9.63 0.34 36.30
CA ILE A 74 -8.23 0.77 36.11
C ILE A 74 -7.47 -0.25 35.27
N ALA A 75 -7.64 -1.55 35.55
CA ALA A 75 -6.99 -2.61 34.81
C ALA A 75 -7.45 -2.67 33.35
N LEU A 76 -8.74 -2.46 33.08
CA LEU A 76 -9.31 -2.41 31.75
C LEU A 76 -8.75 -1.22 30.95
N ASN A 77 -8.72 -0.03 31.56
CA ASN A 77 -8.17 1.17 30.92
C ASN A 77 -6.68 1.00 30.59
N HIS A 78 -5.90 0.48 31.55
CA HIS A 78 -4.49 0.19 31.31
C HIS A 78 -4.32 -0.78 30.13
N ARG A 79 -5.03 -1.91 30.12
CA ARG A 79 -4.98 -2.87 28.99
C ARG A 79 -5.35 -2.21 27.66
N SER A 80 -6.34 -1.32 27.63
CA SER A 80 -6.70 -0.58 26.42
C SER A 80 -5.53 0.27 25.90
N GLU A 81 -4.85 0.99 26.79
CA GLU A 81 -3.66 1.78 26.41
C GLU A 81 -2.51 0.88 25.93
N GLN A 82 -2.26 -0.24 26.61
CA GLN A 82 -1.24 -1.21 26.20
C GLN A 82 -1.53 -1.77 24.81
N THR A 83 -2.78 -2.19 24.55
CA THR A 83 -3.20 -2.70 23.25
C THR A 83 -3.08 -1.64 22.16
N ASN A 84 -3.42 -0.39 22.45
CA ASN A 84 -3.25 0.71 21.49
C ASN A 84 -1.77 0.92 21.12
N GLN A 85 -0.87 0.93 22.11
CA GLN A 85 0.57 1.04 21.86
C GLN A 85 1.10 -0.16 21.06
N GLN A 86 0.63 -1.37 21.39
CA GLN A 86 0.98 -2.59 20.65
C GLN A 86 0.50 -2.55 19.20
N ILE A 87 -0.69 -2.00 18.93
CA ILE A 87 -1.20 -1.80 17.57
C ILE A 87 -0.32 -0.81 16.81
N VAL A 88 0.07 0.31 17.42
CA VAL A 88 0.95 1.31 16.79
C VAL A 88 2.31 0.71 16.46
N GLU A 89 2.91 -0.06 17.37
CA GLU A 89 4.19 -0.73 17.14
C GLU A 89 4.07 -1.83 16.07
N SER A 90 3.00 -2.61 16.10
CA SER A 90 2.70 -3.63 15.09
C SER A 90 2.51 -3.01 13.71
N ASN A 91 1.79 -1.89 13.60
CA ASN A 91 1.62 -1.16 12.34
C ASN A 91 2.95 -0.63 11.81
N ARG A 92 3.82 -0.11 12.68
CA ARG A 92 5.16 0.35 12.28
C ARG A 92 6.02 -0.79 11.75
N LEU A 93 6.01 -1.94 12.42
CA LEU A 93 6.72 -3.14 11.97
C LEU A 93 6.14 -3.68 10.66
N ASN A 94 4.82 -3.66 10.51
CA ASN A 94 4.15 -4.07 9.29
C ASN A 94 4.56 -3.19 8.10
N ASN A 95 4.49 -1.86 8.25
CA ASN A 95 4.89 -0.91 7.20
C ASN A 95 6.36 -1.08 6.81
N PHE A 96 7.25 -1.31 7.80
CA PHE A 96 8.66 -1.59 7.53
C PHE A 96 8.84 -2.90 6.73
N ASN A 97 8.16 -3.98 7.13
CA ASN A 97 8.23 -5.26 6.42
C ASN A 97 7.70 -5.15 4.98
N ILE A 98 6.61 -4.40 4.77
CA ILE A 98 6.06 -4.11 3.44
C ILE A 98 7.11 -3.36 2.60
N HIS A 99 7.71 -2.29 3.14
CA HIS A 99 8.74 -1.52 2.45
C HIS A 99 9.92 -2.39 2.00
N ILE A 100 10.46 -3.22 2.90
CA ILE A 100 11.61 -4.07 2.60
C ILE A 100 11.26 -5.11 1.53
N LYS A 101 10.15 -5.83 1.69
CA LYS A 101 9.72 -6.86 0.72
C LYS A 101 9.43 -6.29 -0.66
N HIS A 102 8.71 -5.18 -0.73
CA HIS A 102 8.39 -4.53 -2.00
C HIS A 102 9.65 -4.03 -2.71
N ARG A 103 10.61 -3.48 -1.96
CA ARG A 103 11.91 -3.07 -2.50
C ARG A 103 12.71 -4.25 -3.05
N GLU A 104 12.78 -5.36 -2.32
CA GLU A 104 13.48 -6.56 -2.76
C GLU A 104 12.87 -7.13 -4.04
N GLU A 105 11.54 -7.25 -4.11
CA GLU A 105 10.85 -7.77 -5.29
C GLU A 105 11.00 -6.81 -6.48
N PHE A 106 10.93 -5.49 -6.27
CA PHE A 106 11.21 -4.50 -7.31
C PHE A 106 12.63 -4.63 -7.88
N ILE A 107 13.64 -4.71 -7.02
CA ILE A 107 15.05 -4.83 -7.46
C ILE A 107 15.24 -6.14 -8.23
N LYS A 108 14.72 -7.25 -7.71
CA LYS A 108 14.75 -8.55 -8.37
C LYS A 108 14.06 -8.51 -9.73
N TYR A 109 12.88 -7.91 -9.79
CA TYR A 109 12.10 -7.75 -11.00
C TYR A 109 12.87 -7.00 -12.09
N ILE A 110 13.44 -5.84 -11.74
CA ILE A 110 14.19 -5.01 -12.67
C ILE A 110 15.48 -5.69 -13.14
N ASN A 111 16.18 -6.41 -12.25
CA ASN A 111 17.37 -7.16 -12.61
C ASN A 111 17.06 -8.34 -13.57
N GLN A 112 15.90 -8.98 -13.41
CA GLN A 112 15.45 -10.05 -14.30
C GLN A 112 14.99 -9.55 -15.66
N ARG A 113 14.49 -8.31 -15.74
CA ARG A 113 14.02 -7.66 -16.97
C ARG A 113 15.12 -6.77 -17.55
N THR A 114 16.23 -7.37 -17.95
CA THR A 114 17.25 -6.68 -18.74
C THR A 114 16.80 -6.62 -20.19
N TYR A 115 16.23 -5.49 -20.61
CA TYR A 115 16.00 -5.24 -22.03
C TYR A 115 17.33 -4.85 -22.67
N SER A 116 17.74 -5.52 -23.74
CA SER A 116 19.02 -5.26 -24.42
C SER A 116 19.20 -3.81 -24.87
N TYR A 117 18.10 -3.09 -25.10
CA TYR A 117 18.03 -1.71 -25.56
C TYR A 117 17.67 -0.69 -24.46
N LEU A 118 17.45 -1.14 -23.22
CA LEU A 118 17.12 -0.26 -22.09
C LEU A 118 18.09 -0.55 -20.94
N SER A 119 19.00 0.37 -20.68
CA SER A 119 19.90 0.30 -19.53
C SER A 119 19.32 1.08 -18.36
N ILE A 120 19.49 0.55 -17.15
CA ILE A 120 19.15 1.26 -15.93
C ILE A 120 20.34 2.15 -15.57
N GLU A 121 20.11 3.47 -15.44
CA GLU A 121 21.20 4.40 -15.11
C GLU A 121 21.48 4.47 -13.60
N LYS A 122 20.46 4.16 -12.79
CA LYS A 122 20.51 4.26 -11.34
C LYS A 122 20.67 2.88 -10.70
N THR A 123 21.22 2.82 -9.49
CA THR A 123 21.18 1.58 -8.70
C THR A 123 19.73 1.20 -8.42
N GLY A 124 19.44 -0.10 -8.27
CA GLY A 124 18.07 -0.57 -7.98
C GLY A 124 17.43 0.12 -6.77
N HIS A 125 18.23 0.46 -5.75
CA HIS A 125 17.79 1.22 -4.58
C HIS A 125 17.41 2.67 -4.91
N ALA A 126 18.25 3.40 -5.64
CA ALA A 126 17.97 4.77 -6.03
C ALA A 126 16.77 4.85 -6.97
N LEU A 127 16.62 3.86 -7.86
CA LEU A 127 15.47 3.72 -8.73
C LEU A 127 14.20 3.43 -7.92
N TYR A 128 14.26 2.54 -6.93
CA TYR A 128 13.12 2.26 -6.06
C TYR A 128 12.67 3.50 -5.28
N GLN A 129 13.61 4.24 -4.69
CA GLN A 129 13.29 5.45 -3.93
C GLN A 129 12.69 6.55 -4.81
N LEU A 130 13.10 6.62 -6.07
CA LEU A 130 12.51 7.52 -7.06
C LEU A 130 11.06 7.14 -7.39
N HIS A 131 10.77 5.86 -7.56
CA HIS A 131 9.44 5.39 -7.96
C HIS A 131 8.46 5.33 -6.78
N PHE A 132 8.96 5.01 -5.57
CA PHE A 132 8.16 4.75 -4.37
C PHE A 132 8.66 5.58 -3.17
N PRO A 133 8.65 6.92 -3.25
CA PRO A 133 9.22 7.79 -2.21
C PRO A 133 8.52 7.62 -0.86
N ASN A 134 7.22 7.29 -0.86
CA ASN A 134 6.40 7.18 0.35
C ASN A 134 6.34 5.76 0.94
N SER A 135 7.06 4.80 0.35
CA SER A 135 7.00 3.39 0.77
C SER A 135 7.46 3.16 2.21
N VAL A 136 8.31 4.03 2.76
CA VAL A 136 8.73 3.98 4.18
C VAL A 136 7.53 4.11 5.13
N ASN A 137 6.47 4.79 4.69
CA ASN A 137 5.23 4.95 5.45
C ASN A 137 4.21 3.83 5.18
N GLY A 138 4.59 2.79 4.42
CA GLY A 138 3.71 1.72 3.97
C GLY A 138 2.96 2.04 2.67
N ASP A 139 3.10 3.24 2.11
CA ASP A 139 2.49 3.60 0.82
C ASP A 139 3.37 3.17 -0.35
N ILE A 140 3.06 1.99 -0.88
CA ILE A 140 3.75 1.37 -2.02
C ILE A 140 3.23 1.84 -3.38
N ARG A 141 2.40 2.89 -3.45
CA ARG A 141 1.91 3.43 -4.73
C ARG A 141 3.04 4.11 -5.50
N LEU A 142 2.97 3.99 -6.83
CA LEU A 142 3.85 4.71 -7.73
C LEU A 142 3.63 6.23 -7.56
N SER A 143 4.73 6.99 -7.46
CA SER A 143 4.70 8.45 -7.39
C SER A 143 3.93 9.05 -8.56
N ASP A 144 3.08 10.04 -8.30
CA ASP A 144 2.32 10.73 -9.33
C ASP A 144 3.23 11.46 -10.33
N ASP A 145 4.39 11.95 -9.87
CA ASP A 145 5.42 12.52 -10.76
C ASP A 145 5.89 11.50 -11.79
N ILE A 146 6.07 10.24 -11.38
CA ILE A 146 6.51 9.18 -12.29
C ILE A 146 5.38 8.75 -13.21
N LYS A 147 4.13 8.71 -12.74
CA LYS A 147 2.97 8.47 -13.62
C LYS A 147 2.85 9.55 -14.69
N ASN A 148 3.02 10.81 -14.31
CA ASN A 148 2.96 11.93 -15.22
C ASN A 148 4.12 11.88 -16.24
N GLU A 149 5.35 11.60 -15.79
CA GLU A 149 6.47 11.43 -16.73
C GLU A 149 6.27 10.24 -17.67
N LEU A 150 5.71 9.11 -17.21
CA LEU A 150 5.37 7.97 -18.06
C LEU A 150 4.30 8.33 -19.11
N HIS A 151 3.29 9.11 -18.72
CA HIS A 151 2.26 9.61 -19.63
C HIS A 151 2.88 10.52 -20.71
N GLU A 152 3.70 11.47 -20.29
CA GLU A 152 4.41 12.39 -21.19
C GLU A 152 5.36 11.65 -22.14
N ILE A 153 6.08 10.63 -21.65
CA ILE A 153 6.92 9.76 -22.49
C ILE A 153 6.07 9.06 -23.56
N ALA A 154 4.87 8.58 -23.21
CA ALA A 154 3.97 7.96 -24.17
C ALA A 154 3.50 8.98 -25.24
N CYS A 155 3.14 10.20 -24.83
CA CYS A 155 2.76 11.29 -25.74
C CYS A 155 3.90 11.71 -26.68
N ASP A 156 5.12 11.85 -26.14
CA ASP A 156 6.32 12.17 -26.91
C ASP A 156 6.64 11.05 -27.92
N MET A 157 6.47 9.79 -27.54
CA MET A 157 6.64 8.65 -28.46
C MET A 157 5.63 8.66 -29.61
N VAL A 158 4.35 8.93 -29.33
CA VAL A 158 3.31 9.05 -30.37
C VAL A 158 3.64 10.20 -31.32
N SER A 159 4.02 11.35 -30.77
CA SER A 159 4.39 12.54 -31.55
C SER A 159 5.61 12.30 -32.43
N TRP A 160 6.66 11.68 -31.87
CA TRP A 160 7.85 11.27 -32.62
C TRP A 160 7.50 10.32 -33.76
N PHE A 161 6.63 9.34 -33.52
CA PHE A 161 6.20 8.41 -34.55
C PHE A 161 5.40 9.05 -35.68
N ASN A 162 4.46 9.93 -35.35
CA ASN A 162 3.67 10.63 -36.35
C ASN A 162 4.58 11.56 -37.17
N GLY A 163 5.53 12.24 -36.53
CA GLY A 163 6.54 13.06 -37.20
C GLY A 163 7.48 12.28 -38.12
N LEU A 164 7.74 10.99 -37.86
CA LEU A 164 8.53 10.11 -38.74
C LEU A 164 7.82 9.78 -40.06
N GLN A 165 6.49 9.92 -40.14
CA GLN A 165 5.74 9.67 -41.38
C GLN A 165 5.79 10.86 -42.34
N GLU A 166 6.01 12.07 -41.84
CA GLU A 166 6.09 13.29 -42.66
C GLU A 166 7.52 13.56 -43.12
N LYS A 167 7.74 13.66 -44.43
CA LYS A 167 9.07 13.75 -45.06
C LYS A 167 9.89 15.01 -44.69
N SER A 168 9.33 15.97 -43.97
CA SER A 168 9.84 17.35 -43.87
C SER A 168 10.62 17.69 -42.58
N TYR A 169 10.89 16.73 -41.69
CA TYR A 169 11.21 17.07 -40.29
C TYR A 169 12.50 16.46 -39.70
N ALA A 170 13.63 16.62 -40.40
CA ALA A 170 14.93 16.20 -39.87
C ALA A 170 15.29 16.90 -38.53
N GLN A 171 15.00 18.20 -38.38
CA GLN A 171 15.26 18.94 -37.13
C GLN A 171 14.30 18.59 -35.99
N SER A 172 13.01 18.35 -36.28
CA SER A 172 12.03 17.94 -35.25
C SER A 172 12.30 16.52 -34.74
N LYS A 173 12.84 15.64 -35.60
CA LYS A 173 13.21 14.27 -35.22
C LYS A 173 14.28 14.21 -34.11
N GLU A 174 15.35 14.99 -34.23
CA GLU A 174 16.41 15.02 -33.20
C GLU A 174 15.94 15.71 -31.91
N ALA A 175 15.10 16.76 -32.01
CA ALA A 175 14.53 17.42 -30.84
C ALA A 175 13.59 16.49 -30.05
N LEU A 176 12.70 15.76 -30.74
CA LEU A 176 11.79 14.78 -30.14
C LEU A 176 12.56 13.61 -29.51
N LYS A 177 13.60 13.12 -30.18
CA LYS A 177 14.51 12.11 -29.64
C LYS A 177 15.17 12.58 -28.35
N LEU A 178 15.73 13.80 -28.34
CA LEU A 178 16.40 14.36 -27.17
C LEU A 178 15.44 14.52 -25.99
N ASN A 179 14.21 14.98 -26.24
CA ASN A 179 13.17 15.10 -25.20
C ASN A 179 12.80 13.75 -24.62
N PHE A 180 12.60 12.74 -25.48
CA PHE A 180 12.31 11.38 -25.06
C PHE A 180 13.43 10.77 -24.19
N GLU A 181 14.69 10.87 -24.62
CA GLU A 181 15.85 10.39 -23.85
C GLU A 181 15.99 11.14 -22.52
N LYS A 182 15.75 12.46 -22.53
CA LYS A 182 15.77 13.29 -21.32
C LYS A 182 14.68 12.89 -20.32
N ARG A 183 13.47 12.58 -20.77
CA ARG A 183 12.40 12.13 -19.86
C ARG A 183 12.64 10.72 -19.34
N LEU A 184 13.11 9.81 -20.18
CA LEU A 184 13.50 8.47 -19.73
C LEU A 184 14.58 8.51 -18.64
N SER A 185 15.61 9.36 -18.79
CA SER A 185 16.66 9.49 -17.77
C SER A 185 16.12 10.04 -16.45
N ARG A 186 15.09 10.91 -16.47
CA ARG A 186 14.42 11.38 -15.24
C ARG A 186 13.84 10.23 -14.44
N ILE A 187 13.18 9.28 -15.11
CA ILE A 187 12.66 8.05 -14.51
C ILE A 187 13.73 6.96 -14.32
N GLY A 188 15.00 7.26 -14.58
CA GLY A 188 16.14 6.40 -14.27
C GLY A 188 16.47 5.33 -15.33
N PHE A 189 15.93 5.47 -16.52
CA PHE A 189 16.18 4.57 -17.65
C PHE A 189 16.91 5.30 -18.78
N LYS A 190 17.75 4.57 -19.51
CA LYS A 190 18.41 5.05 -20.72
C LYS A 190 18.07 4.14 -21.88
N PHE A 191 17.59 4.73 -22.96
CA PHE A 191 17.26 4.02 -24.18
C PHE A 191 18.43 4.10 -25.16
N ASP A 192 18.78 2.95 -25.72
CA ASP A 192 19.80 2.84 -26.75
C ASP A 192 19.14 2.49 -28.08
N ILE A 193 18.98 3.52 -28.93
CA ILE A 193 18.35 3.38 -30.25
C ILE A 193 19.12 2.41 -31.15
N SER A 194 20.46 2.39 -31.05
CA SER A 194 21.29 1.52 -31.88
C SER A 194 21.01 0.06 -31.55
N LYS A 195 20.94 -0.28 -30.27
CA LYS A 195 20.57 -1.63 -29.82
C LYS A 195 19.11 -1.95 -30.14
N ALA A 196 18.20 -0.99 -30.07
CA ALA A 196 16.81 -1.22 -30.46
C ALA A 196 16.69 -1.58 -31.95
N HIS A 197 17.49 -0.93 -32.80
CA HIS A 197 17.61 -1.25 -34.22
C HIS A 197 18.19 -2.65 -34.44
N ASP A 198 19.30 -2.98 -33.79
CA ASP A 198 20.00 -4.26 -33.98
C ASP A 198 19.17 -5.45 -33.50
N ASN A 199 18.29 -5.24 -32.51
CA ASN A 199 17.32 -6.24 -32.05
C ASN A 199 16.06 -6.31 -32.94
N GLY A 200 16.03 -5.62 -34.08
CA GLY A 200 14.95 -5.67 -35.05
C GLY A 200 13.64 -5.00 -34.60
N MET A 201 13.67 -4.20 -33.52
CA MET A 201 12.49 -3.42 -33.10
C MET A 201 12.19 -2.28 -34.07
N LEU A 202 13.24 -1.72 -34.66
CA LEU A 202 13.18 -0.71 -35.71
C LEU A 202 13.75 -1.36 -36.97
N LYS A 203 12.90 -1.78 -37.91
CA LYS A 203 13.38 -2.20 -39.23
C LYS A 203 13.45 -0.97 -40.12
N TYR A 204 14.50 -0.81 -40.92
CA TYR A 204 14.53 0.21 -41.97
C TYR A 204 14.32 -0.45 -43.33
N ALA A 205 13.29 -0.03 -44.07
CA ALA A 205 13.07 -0.41 -45.46
C ALA A 205 13.19 0.84 -46.34
N GLY A 206 14.14 0.84 -47.28
CA GLY A 206 14.38 1.98 -48.18
C GLY A 206 14.77 3.28 -47.46
N GLY A 207 15.53 3.19 -46.36
CA GLY A 207 15.94 4.36 -45.56
C GLY A 207 14.86 4.92 -44.64
N ARG A 208 13.66 4.30 -44.58
CA ARG A 208 12.59 4.69 -43.66
C ARG A 208 12.39 3.64 -42.57
N PRO A 209 12.20 4.04 -41.30
CA PRO A 209 11.87 3.10 -40.24
C PRO A 209 10.47 2.52 -40.49
N GLN A 210 10.40 1.25 -40.89
CA GLN A 210 9.23 0.39 -40.78
C GLN A 210 9.23 -0.28 -39.40
N ALA A 211 8.90 0.50 -38.37
CA ALA A 211 8.56 -0.09 -37.09
C ALA A 211 7.04 -0.30 -37.04
N SER A 212 6.59 -1.50 -36.71
CA SER A 212 5.16 -1.68 -36.44
C SER A 212 4.80 -0.89 -35.18
N TRP A 213 3.70 -0.14 -35.22
CA TRP A 213 3.15 0.60 -34.06
C TRP A 213 3.09 -0.29 -32.80
N LYS A 214 2.76 -1.56 -33.00
CA LYS A 214 2.70 -2.60 -31.97
C LYS A 214 4.05 -2.85 -31.31
N SER A 215 5.15 -2.84 -32.07
CA SER A 215 6.50 -3.09 -31.54
C SER A 215 6.96 -1.91 -30.68
N VAL A 216 6.75 -0.68 -31.11
CA VAL A 216 7.27 0.49 -30.38
C VAL A 216 6.41 0.83 -29.15
N MET A 217 5.09 0.90 -29.29
CA MET A 217 4.22 1.22 -28.15
C MET A 217 4.24 0.12 -27.09
N SER A 218 4.60 -1.11 -27.45
CA SER A 218 4.75 -2.18 -26.46
C SER A 218 5.87 -1.96 -25.46
N ILE A 219 6.81 -1.02 -25.67
CA ILE A 219 7.88 -0.74 -24.70
C ILE A 219 7.35 0.08 -23.52
N PRO A 220 6.87 1.33 -23.70
CA PRO A 220 6.34 2.11 -22.59
C PRO A 220 5.12 1.43 -21.97
N LEU A 221 4.24 0.81 -22.78
CA LEU A 221 3.10 0.06 -22.25
C LEU A 221 3.53 -1.16 -21.44
N ARG A 222 4.61 -1.86 -21.83
CA ARG A 222 5.16 -2.92 -20.98
C ARG A 222 5.79 -2.34 -19.73
N MET A 223 6.55 -1.25 -19.81
CA MET A 223 7.15 -0.62 -18.63
C MET A 223 6.10 -0.13 -17.63
N ILE A 224 5.04 0.52 -18.11
CA ILE A 224 3.89 0.94 -17.30
C ILE A 224 3.21 -0.29 -16.69
N LYS A 225 2.89 -1.31 -17.49
CA LYS A 225 2.27 -2.54 -17.00
C LYS A 225 3.15 -3.31 -16.02
N ASP A 226 4.45 -3.28 -16.23
CA ASP A 226 5.46 -3.95 -15.41
C ASP A 226 5.63 -3.21 -14.07
N LEU A 227 5.57 -1.87 -14.07
CA LEU A 227 5.54 -1.02 -12.86
C LEU A 227 4.21 -1.14 -12.09
N ASP A 228 3.10 -1.23 -12.81
CA ASP A 228 1.78 -1.51 -12.24
C ASP A 228 1.70 -2.94 -11.67
N TYR A 229 2.40 -3.91 -12.29
CA TYR A 229 2.49 -5.27 -11.76
C TYR A 229 3.25 -5.31 -10.43
N VAL A 230 4.36 -4.58 -10.32
CA VAL A 230 5.14 -4.52 -9.07
C VAL A 230 4.34 -3.85 -7.95
N THR A 231 3.58 -2.80 -8.26
CA THR A 231 2.66 -2.19 -7.29
C THR A 231 1.50 -3.12 -6.92
N ALA A 232 0.89 -3.81 -7.88
CA ALA A 232 -0.23 -4.71 -7.64
C ALA A 232 0.13 -5.98 -6.84
N PHE A 233 1.36 -6.50 -6.99
CA PHE A 233 1.82 -7.70 -6.27
C PHE A 233 1.93 -7.48 -4.75
N SER A 234 1.95 -6.23 -4.30
CA SER A 234 2.09 -5.86 -2.89
C SER A 234 0.76 -5.63 -2.17
N SER A 235 -0.36 -5.55 -2.90
CA SER A 235 -1.70 -5.45 -2.32
C SER A 235 -2.42 -6.82 -2.41
N GLU A 236 -2.42 -7.59 -1.33
CA GLU A 236 -3.30 -8.76 -1.15
C GLU A 236 -4.77 -8.32 -1.01
N SER A 237 -5.35 -7.66 -2.02
CA SER A 237 -6.77 -7.29 -2.00
C SER A 237 -7.52 -7.86 -3.20
N ASP A 238 -8.75 -8.34 -2.95
CA ASP A 238 -9.70 -8.92 -3.91
C ASP A 238 -10.02 -8.03 -5.14
N ASP A 239 -9.62 -6.76 -5.08
CA ASP A 239 -9.67 -5.78 -6.17
C ASP A 239 -8.86 -6.22 -7.42
N TRP A 240 -7.93 -7.18 -7.27
CA TRP A 240 -7.14 -7.72 -8.37
C TRP A 240 -7.99 -8.46 -9.41
N LYS A 241 -9.05 -9.17 -8.99
CA LYS A 241 -9.90 -9.96 -9.89
C LYS A 241 -10.69 -9.03 -10.81
N PHE A 242 -11.17 -7.92 -10.26
CA PHE A 242 -11.87 -6.86 -10.98
C PHE A 242 -10.95 -6.13 -11.99
N LYS A 243 -9.73 -5.75 -11.58
CA LYS A 243 -8.76 -5.07 -12.47
C LYS A 243 -8.19 -5.98 -13.55
N LYS A 244 -8.00 -7.27 -13.26
CA LYS A 244 -7.61 -8.27 -14.27
C LYS A 244 -8.70 -8.45 -15.33
N ASP A 245 -9.97 -8.51 -14.94
CA ASP A 245 -11.08 -8.65 -15.88
C ASP A 245 -11.25 -7.39 -16.75
N GLN A 246 -10.99 -6.19 -16.20
CA GLN A 246 -10.91 -4.94 -16.95
C GLN A 246 -9.75 -4.95 -17.97
N LEU A 247 -8.54 -5.37 -17.55
CA LEU A 247 -7.37 -5.50 -18.42
C LEU A 247 -7.52 -6.59 -19.48
N GLN A 248 -8.21 -7.70 -19.18
CA GLN A 248 -8.54 -8.72 -20.16
C GLN A 248 -9.64 -8.27 -21.12
N GLY A 249 -10.58 -7.43 -20.67
CA GLY A 249 -11.52 -6.70 -21.53
C GLY A 249 -10.81 -5.76 -22.50
N LEU A 250 -9.78 -5.05 -22.04
CA LEU A 250 -8.93 -4.18 -22.86
C LEU A 250 -8.10 -4.97 -23.89
N LEU A 251 -7.69 -6.20 -23.58
CA LEU A 251 -6.93 -7.07 -24.49
C LEU A 251 -7.81 -7.84 -25.50
N LYS A 252 -9.13 -7.93 -25.27
CA LYS A 252 -10.08 -8.53 -26.23
C LYS A 252 -10.41 -7.59 -27.41
N PHE A 253 -10.04 -6.30 -27.34
CA PHE A 253 -10.17 -5.39 -28.47
C PHE A 253 -8.99 -5.53 -29.44
N LYS A 254 -9.28 -6.20 -30.57
CA LYS A 254 -8.53 -6.33 -31.83
C LYS A 254 -7.39 -7.38 -31.87
N GLU A 255 -7.80 -8.62 -32.14
CA GLU A 255 -7.19 -9.38 -33.24
C GLU A 255 -7.38 -8.59 -34.55
N PHE A 256 -6.39 -7.77 -34.91
CA PHE A 256 -6.32 -7.20 -36.26
C PHE A 256 -5.96 -8.34 -37.22
N LYS A 257 -6.94 -8.88 -37.95
CA LYS A 257 -6.66 -9.73 -39.10
C LYS A 257 -5.98 -8.84 -40.15
N SER A 258 -4.69 -9.10 -40.39
CA SER A 258 -3.97 -8.56 -41.54
C SER A 258 -4.74 -8.92 -42.81
N PRO A 259 -5.02 -7.97 -43.73
CA PRO A 259 -5.56 -8.33 -45.04
C PRO A 259 -4.49 -9.13 -45.79
N THR A 260 -4.81 -10.39 -46.09
CA THR A 260 -3.99 -11.25 -46.93
C THR A 260 -4.27 -10.94 -48.40
N ARG A 261 -3.20 -10.52 -49.09
CA ARG A 261 -2.96 -10.36 -50.53
C ARG A 261 -3.36 -9.04 -51.22
N PRO A 262 -2.49 -8.55 -52.14
CA PRO A 262 -2.77 -7.44 -53.02
C PRO A 262 -3.44 -7.98 -54.29
N ASP A 263 -4.58 -7.44 -54.67
CA ASP A 263 -4.97 -7.50 -56.07
C ASP A 263 -5.55 -6.16 -56.51
N ASN A 264 -5.10 -5.75 -57.69
CA ASN A 264 -5.34 -4.45 -58.27
C ASN A 264 -6.83 -4.27 -58.60
N ARG A 265 -7.44 -3.19 -58.06
CA ARG A 265 -8.41 -2.33 -58.75
C ARG A 265 -8.75 -1.13 -57.85
N GLU A 266 -9.00 -0.02 -58.53
CA GLU A 266 -9.24 1.34 -58.05
C GLU A 266 -9.92 1.44 -56.68
N MET A 267 -9.25 2.14 -55.76
CA MET A 267 -9.77 2.45 -54.43
C MET A 267 -10.53 3.78 -54.50
N ILE A 268 -11.86 3.67 -54.58
CA ILE A 268 -12.76 4.73 -54.13
C ILE A 268 -12.54 4.86 -52.61
N ILE A 269 -12.23 6.07 -52.16
CA ILE A 269 -12.08 6.41 -50.75
C ILE A 269 -13.49 6.45 -50.15
N GLU A 270 -13.91 5.35 -49.53
CA GLU A 270 -14.89 5.41 -48.43
C GLU A 270 -14.15 5.04 -47.13
N SER A 271 -13.92 6.07 -46.32
CA SER A 271 -13.27 5.97 -45.02
C SER A 271 -14.28 5.51 -43.95
N GLU A 272 -14.34 4.21 -43.70
CA GLU A 272 -14.85 3.66 -42.43
C GLU A 272 -13.73 2.92 -41.70
N ASP A 273 -12.78 3.67 -41.13
CA ASP A 273 -11.94 3.15 -40.05
C ASP A 273 -11.54 4.32 -39.15
N LYS A 274 -12.40 4.64 -38.17
CA LYS A 274 -12.08 5.61 -37.13
C LYS A 274 -11.07 4.97 -36.19
N GLY A 275 -9.80 5.38 -36.32
CA GLY A 275 -8.79 5.18 -35.30
C GLY A 275 -9.25 5.71 -33.94
N MET A 276 -8.62 5.20 -32.87
CA MET A 276 -8.95 5.55 -31.49
C MET A 276 -8.95 7.07 -31.32
N THR A 277 -10.11 7.65 -30.97
CA THR A 277 -10.21 9.11 -30.80
C THR A 277 -9.56 9.52 -29.46
N PRO A 278 -9.06 10.76 -29.34
CA PRO A 278 -8.55 11.28 -28.07
C PRO A 278 -9.51 11.08 -26.89
N GLU A 279 -10.83 11.18 -27.11
CA GLU A 279 -11.86 10.92 -26.09
C GLU A 279 -11.92 9.45 -25.63
N GLN A 280 -11.58 8.50 -26.51
CA GLN A 280 -11.47 7.07 -26.14
C GLN A 280 -10.20 6.79 -25.32
N PHE A 281 -9.17 7.62 -25.47
CA PHE A 281 -7.96 7.59 -24.66
C PHE A 281 -8.18 8.25 -23.29
N GLU A 282 -8.99 9.32 -23.21
CA GLU A 282 -9.43 9.95 -21.95
C GLU A 282 -10.20 8.97 -21.03
N PHE A 283 -11.07 8.14 -21.60
CA PHE A 283 -11.81 7.11 -20.85
C PHE A 283 -10.88 6.03 -20.24
N ILE A 284 -9.74 5.76 -20.87
CA ILE A 284 -8.77 4.74 -20.43
C ILE A 284 -7.93 5.22 -19.23
N LEU A 285 -7.72 6.53 -19.08
CA LEU A 285 -6.88 7.12 -18.04
C LEU A 285 -7.67 7.67 -16.84
N GLY A 286 -9.01 7.71 -16.93
CA GLY A 286 -9.88 8.01 -15.79
C GLY A 286 -9.83 9.44 -15.26
N GLN A 287 -9.43 10.43 -16.08
CA GLN A 287 -9.40 11.85 -15.73
C GLN A 287 -9.96 12.70 -16.88
N PRO A 288 -10.92 13.61 -16.66
CA PRO A 288 -11.34 14.57 -17.67
C PRO A 288 -10.37 15.75 -17.76
N PHE A 289 -10.08 16.21 -19.00
CA PHE A 289 -9.37 17.46 -19.23
C PHE A 289 -10.21 18.65 -18.71
N ASN A 290 -9.66 19.42 -17.76
CA ASN A 290 -10.14 20.78 -17.54
C ASN A 290 -9.61 21.67 -18.67
N LYS A 291 -10.54 22.27 -19.42
CA LYS A 291 -10.27 23.34 -20.37
C LYS A 291 -9.81 24.62 -19.65
#